data_AF-U3ITK7-F1
#
_entry.id   AF-U3ITK7-F1
#
_cell.length_a   1.000
_cell.length_b   1.000
_cell.length_c   1.000
_cell.angle_alpha   90.00
_cell.angle_beta   90.00
_cell.angle_gamma   90.00
#
_symmetry.space_group_name_H-M   'P 1'
#
loop_
_entity.id
_entity.type
_entity.pdbx_description
1 polymer ?
#
loop_
_entity_poly.entity_id
_entity_poly.type
_entity_poly.pdbx_seq_one_letter_code
_entity_poly.pdbx_strand_id
1 'polypeptide(L)'
;LEIFRMNDDATQQLVHRTEVVMNNLNPAWKTFKVSVNSLCSGDQDRRLKCIVWDWDSNGKHDFIGEFSSTFKEMRGAMEGRQVQWECINPKYKAKKKNYKNSGIVILNQCKIHKMHSFLDYIMGGCQIQFTVAIDFTASNGDPRNSCSLHYIHPYQPNEYLKALVAVGEICQDYDR
;
A
#
# COMPACT_ATOMS: atom_id res chain seq x y z
N LEU A 1 -8.30 7.45 13.51
CA LEU A 1 -7.63 6.21 13.97
C LEU A 1 -6.30 6.09 13.24
N GLU A 2 -5.23 5.79 13.96
CA GLU A 2 -3.91 5.48 13.43
C GLU A 2 -3.51 4.07 13.82
N ILE A 3 -2.95 3.31 12.90
CA ILE A 3 -2.53 1.92 13.09
C ILE A 3 -1.02 1.86 12.89
N PHE A 4 -0.31 1.39 13.90
CA PHE A 4 1.12 1.22 13.91
C PHE A 4 1.49 -0.26 14.03
N ARG A 5 2.47 -0.70 13.24
CA ARG A 5 3.12 -2.00 13.40
C ARG A 5 4.27 -1.86 14.41
N MET A 6 4.34 -2.77 15.37
CA MET A 6 5.50 -2.90 16.25
C MET A 6 6.60 -3.72 15.56
N ASN A 7 7.78 -3.12 15.39
CA ASN A 7 8.97 -3.78 14.86
C ASN A 7 9.71 -4.53 15.97
N ASP A 8 10.64 -5.40 15.59
CA ASP A 8 11.40 -6.24 16.53
C ASP A 8 12.36 -5.43 17.42
N ASP A 9 12.80 -4.27 16.93
CA ASP A 9 13.59 -3.27 17.65
C ASP A 9 12.72 -2.35 18.55
N ALA A 10 11.45 -2.71 18.77
CA ALA A 10 10.43 -1.94 19.49
C ALA A 10 10.06 -0.58 18.87
N THR A 11 10.58 -0.25 17.68
CA THR A 11 10.14 0.94 16.95
C THR A 11 8.73 0.76 16.39
N GLN A 12 8.03 1.88 16.17
CA GLN A 12 6.67 1.89 15.64
C GLN A 12 6.69 2.43 14.22
N GLN A 13 6.09 1.70 13.28
CA GLN A 13 5.88 2.17 11.92
C GLN A 13 4.40 2.44 11.68
N LEU A 14 4.04 3.65 11.25
CA LEU A 14 2.67 3.97 10.84
C LEU A 14 2.32 3.17 9.57
N VAL A 15 1.29 2.34 9.67
CA VAL A 15 0.78 1.53 8.56
C VAL A 15 -0.37 2.24 7.86
N HIS A 16 -1.28 2.82 8.64
CA HIS A 16 -2.48 3.44 8.10
C HIS A 16 -3.01 4.52 9.04
N ARG A 17 -3.56 5.59 8.45
CA ARG A 17 -4.30 6.64 9.13
C ARG A 17 -5.62 6.83 8.40
N THR A 18 -6.72 6.76 9.14
CA THR A 18 -8.07 6.98 8.62
C THR A 18 -8.35 8.46 8.39
N GLU A 19 -9.43 8.77 7.68
CA GLU A 19 -9.99 10.11 7.63
C GLU A 19 -10.49 10.60 9.01
N VAL A 20 -10.65 11.91 9.12
CA VAL A 20 -11.31 12.58 10.24
C VAL A 20 -12.81 12.54 10.01
N VAL A 21 -13.57 12.17 11.06
CA VAL A 21 -15.04 12.21 11.05
C VAL A 21 -15.47 13.30 12.02
N MET A 22 -16.02 14.40 11.48
CA MET A 22 -16.38 15.58 12.28
C MET A 22 -17.65 15.33 13.11
N ASN A 23 -17.68 15.86 14.33
CA ASN A 23 -18.86 15.95 15.20
C ASN A 23 -19.62 14.62 15.40
N ASN A 24 -18.90 13.52 15.64
CA ASN A 24 -19.51 12.21 15.81
C ASN A 24 -18.88 11.41 16.97
N LEU A 25 -19.70 11.01 17.94
CA LEU A 25 -19.30 10.18 19.08
C LEU A 25 -19.19 8.68 18.75
N ASN A 26 -19.76 8.26 17.62
CA ASN A 26 -19.73 6.88 17.10
C ASN A 26 -19.24 6.90 15.64
N PRO A 27 -17.99 7.34 15.39
CA PRO A 27 -17.48 7.48 14.04
C PRO A 27 -17.37 6.13 13.35
N ALA A 28 -17.85 6.04 12.11
CA ALA A 28 -17.60 4.92 11.21
C ALA A 28 -16.61 5.38 10.13
N TRP A 29 -15.39 4.84 10.16
CA TRP A 29 -14.38 5.13 9.14
C TRP A 29 -14.66 4.38 7.84
N LYS A 30 -14.22 4.94 6.72
CA LYS A 30 -14.28 4.31 5.41
C LYS A 30 -13.46 3.02 5.39
N THR A 31 -13.91 2.06 4.60
CA THR A 31 -13.14 0.84 4.32
C THR A 31 -11.82 1.20 3.66
N PHE A 32 -10.73 0.62 4.16
CA PHE A 32 -9.39 0.79 3.60
C PHE A 32 -8.77 -0.56 3.25
N LYS A 33 -7.72 -0.54 2.42
CA LYS A 33 -6.93 -1.71 2.04
C LYS A 33 -5.48 -1.46 2.44
N VAL A 34 -4.86 -2.46 3.06
CA VAL A 34 -3.43 -2.49 3.39
C VAL A 34 -2.88 -3.86 3.02
N SER A 35 -1.62 -3.91 2.59
CA SER A 35 -0.95 -5.19 2.37
C SER A 35 -0.69 -5.87 3.72
N VAL A 36 -0.78 -7.20 3.77
CA VAL A 36 -0.43 -7.98 4.98
C VAL A 36 1.03 -7.75 5.37
N ASN A 37 1.89 -7.51 4.39
CA ASN A 37 3.29 -7.19 4.63
C ASN A 37 3.48 -5.83 5.35
N SER A 38 2.81 -4.76 4.89
CA SER A 38 2.85 -3.49 5.61
C SER A 38 2.21 -3.59 6.98
N LEU A 39 1.09 -4.31 7.10
CA LEU A 39 0.36 -4.43 8.36
C LEU A 39 1.18 -5.16 9.42
N CYS A 40 1.72 -6.33 9.09
CA CYS A 40 2.30 -7.23 10.09
C CYS A 40 3.57 -7.97 9.64
N SER A 41 4.19 -7.56 8.53
CA SER A 41 5.39 -8.20 7.95
C SER A 41 5.21 -9.69 7.67
N GLY A 42 3.97 -10.13 7.39
CA GLY A 42 3.62 -11.54 7.19
C GLY A 42 3.41 -12.34 8.48
N ASP A 43 3.82 -11.82 9.65
CA ASP A 43 3.59 -12.45 10.95
C ASP A 43 2.21 -12.06 11.51
N GLN A 44 1.28 -13.01 11.58
CA GLN A 44 -0.09 -12.74 12.00
C GLN A 44 -0.23 -12.45 13.50
N ASP A 45 0.74 -12.89 14.31
CA ASP A 45 0.80 -12.69 15.76
C ASP A 45 1.53 -11.37 16.11
N ARG A 46 2.12 -10.68 15.12
CA ARG A 46 2.79 -9.39 15.33
C ARG A 46 1.83 -8.35 15.90
N ARG A 47 2.29 -7.68 16.96
CA ARG A 47 1.51 -6.68 17.67
C ARG A 47 1.32 -5.42 16.83
N LEU A 48 0.07 -4.98 16.77
CA LEU A 48 -0.36 -3.71 16.22
C LEU A 48 -0.77 -2.80 17.37
N LYS A 49 -0.36 -1.53 17.29
CA LYS A 49 -0.81 -0.48 18.19
C LYS A 49 -1.75 0.44 17.44
N CYS A 50 -2.96 0.60 17.96
CA CYS A 50 -3.97 1.44 17.39
C CYS A 50 -4.22 2.65 18.30
N ILE A 51 -4.22 3.85 17.73
CA ILE A 51 -4.39 5.10 18.47
C ILE A 51 -5.58 5.88 17.92
N VAL A 52 -6.43 6.38 18.81
CA VAL A 52 -7.59 7.20 18.47
C VAL A 52 -7.34 8.62 18.99
N TRP A 53 -7.52 9.58 18.10
CA TRP A 53 -7.33 11.01 18.33
C TRP A 53 -8.64 11.75 18.06
N ASP A 54 -8.90 12.77 18.85
CA ASP A 54 -9.87 13.82 18.56
C ASP A 54 -9.17 14.89 17.73
N TRP A 55 -9.79 15.28 16.61
CA TRP A 55 -9.17 16.23 15.71
C TRP A 55 -9.60 17.64 16.07
N ASP A 56 -8.62 18.47 16.43
CA ASP A 56 -8.80 19.92 16.56
C ASP A 56 -8.22 20.71 15.39
N SER A 57 -8.93 21.75 14.95
CA SER A 57 -8.52 22.63 13.85
C SER A 57 -7.27 23.47 14.15
N ASN A 58 -6.90 23.61 15.43
CA ASN A 58 -5.70 24.29 15.87
C ASN A 58 -4.43 23.42 15.77
N GLY A 59 -4.54 22.17 15.31
CA GLY A 59 -3.45 21.21 15.17
C GLY A 59 -3.03 20.49 16.46
N LYS A 60 -3.62 20.85 17.61
CA LYS A 60 -3.38 20.20 18.89
C LYS A 60 -4.44 19.14 19.16
N HIS A 61 -4.33 18.04 18.41
CA HIS A 61 -5.26 16.92 18.51
C HIS A 61 -5.23 16.26 19.90
N ASP A 62 -6.40 16.07 20.50
CA ASP A 62 -6.53 15.46 21.82
C ASP A 62 -6.49 13.93 21.74
N PHE A 63 -5.70 13.33 22.63
CA PHE A 63 -5.57 11.87 22.69
C PHE A 63 -6.81 11.25 23.36
N ILE A 64 -7.59 10.47 22.61
CA ILE A 64 -8.77 9.77 23.12
C ILE A 64 -8.35 8.51 23.85
N GLY A 65 -7.53 7.66 23.22
CA GLY A 65 -7.08 6.40 23.77
C GLY A 65 -6.34 5.52 22.76
N GLU A 66 -5.86 4.38 23.24
CA GLU A 66 -5.15 3.38 22.44
C GLU A 66 -5.60 1.96 22.80
N PHE A 67 -5.40 1.05 21.86
CA PHE A 67 -5.55 -0.39 22.08
C PHE A 67 -4.47 -1.15 21.31
N SER A 68 -4.27 -2.42 21.67
CA SER A 68 -3.39 -3.33 20.94
C SER A 68 -4.22 -4.45 20.32
N SER A 69 -3.79 -4.92 19.16
CA SER A 69 -4.41 -6.03 18.44
C SER A 69 -3.36 -6.82 17.68
N THR A 70 -3.73 -7.98 17.14
CA THR A 70 -2.96 -8.68 16.10
C THR A 70 -3.80 -8.92 14.85
N PHE A 71 -3.17 -9.21 13.72
CA PHE A 71 -3.93 -9.59 12.52
C PHE A 71 -4.70 -10.90 12.73
N LYS A 72 -4.14 -11.83 13.51
CA LYS A 72 -4.80 -13.08 13.92
C LYS A 72 -6.10 -12.84 14.68
N GLU A 73 -6.15 -11.86 15.57
CA GLU A 73 -7.39 -11.47 16.25
C GLU A 73 -8.40 -10.86 15.26
N MET A 74 -7.95 -9.96 14.37
CA MET A 74 -8.81 -9.32 13.37
C MET A 74 -9.45 -10.34 12.41
N ARG A 75 -8.76 -11.44 12.12
CA ARG A 75 -9.30 -12.55 11.32
C ARG A 75 -10.55 -13.20 11.93
N GLY A 76 -10.78 -13.07 13.24
CA GLY A 76 -12.04 -13.51 13.86
C GLY A 76 -13.27 -12.88 13.20
N ALA A 77 -13.17 -11.66 12.69
CA ALA A 77 -14.25 -11.00 11.95
C ALA A 77 -14.57 -11.68 10.61
N MET A 78 -13.60 -12.38 10.02
CA MET A 78 -13.82 -13.19 8.80
C MET A 78 -14.62 -14.47 9.10
N GLU A 79 -14.54 -14.95 10.34
CA GLU A 79 -15.24 -16.15 10.82
C GLU A 79 -16.63 -15.80 11.40
N GLY A 80 -17.08 -14.56 11.24
CA GLY A 80 -18.37 -14.08 11.76
C GLY A 80 -18.36 -13.71 13.24
N ARG A 81 -17.20 -13.71 13.91
CA ARG A 81 -17.08 -13.26 15.31
C ARG A 81 -17.08 -11.73 15.37
N GLN A 82 -17.77 -11.16 16.36
CA GLN A 82 -17.63 -9.73 16.65
C GLN A 82 -16.25 -9.47 17.28
N VAL A 83 -15.42 -8.70 16.58
CA VAL A 83 -14.10 -8.31 17.08
C VAL A 83 -14.16 -6.86 17.54
N GLN A 84 -13.82 -6.62 18.79
CA GLN A 84 -13.86 -5.30 19.41
C GLN A 84 -12.77 -5.14 20.46
N TRP A 85 -12.33 -3.90 20.67
CA TRP A 85 -11.32 -3.55 21.66
C TRP A 85 -11.75 -2.34 22.47
N GLU A 86 -11.46 -2.36 23.77
CA GLU A 86 -11.62 -1.20 24.62
C GLU A 86 -10.55 -0.17 24.28
N CYS A 87 -10.96 1.06 23.97
CA CYS A 87 -10.05 2.17 23.73
C CYS A 87 -9.63 2.75 25.08
N ILE A 88 -8.36 2.60 25.47
CA ILE A 88 -7.87 2.97 26.80
C ILE A 88 -7.00 4.21 26.73
N ASN A 89 -7.31 5.20 27.56
CA ASN A 89 -6.46 6.35 27.81
C ASN A 89 -5.60 6.08 29.05
N PRO A 90 -4.27 5.86 28.93
CA PRO A 90 -3.43 5.54 30.08
C PRO A 90 -3.43 6.65 31.14
N LYS A 91 -3.52 7.92 30.72
CA LYS A 91 -3.58 9.06 31.65
C LYS A 91 -4.86 9.06 32.47
N TYR A 92 -6.00 8.72 31.86
CA TYR A 92 -7.26 8.62 32.60
C TYR A 92 -7.32 7.36 33.46
N LYS A 93 -6.82 6.23 32.98
CA LYS A 93 -6.74 4.99 33.77
C LYS A 93 -5.92 5.17 35.04
N ALA A 94 -4.83 5.95 34.98
CA ALA A 94 -4.01 6.24 36.16
C ALA A 94 -4.63 7.26 37.12
N LYS A 95 -5.43 8.22 36.62
CA LYS A 95 -5.94 9.36 37.41
C LYS A 95 -7.38 9.24 37.90
N LYS A 96 -8.25 8.55 37.15
CA LYS A 96 -9.70 8.52 37.39
C LYS A 96 -10.10 7.18 37.99
N LYS A 97 -10.55 7.19 39.26
CA LYS A 97 -10.90 5.98 40.05
C LYS A 97 -11.97 5.09 39.39
N ASN A 98 -12.91 5.67 38.64
CA ASN A 98 -14.02 4.95 37.99
C ASN A 98 -13.89 4.89 36.45
N TYR A 99 -12.70 5.09 35.90
CA TYR A 99 -12.50 5.02 34.46
C TYR A 99 -12.50 3.57 33.98
N LYS A 100 -13.37 3.26 33.01
CA LYS A 100 -13.41 1.96 32.34
C LYS A 100 -12.65 2.02 31.02
N ASN A 101 -13.14 2.81 30.06
CA ASN A 101 -12.54 3.03 28.75
C ASN A 101 -13.01 4.38 28.18
N SER A 102 -12.43 4.79 27.05
CA SER A 102 -12.79 5.97 26.25
C SER A 102 -13.69 5.61 25.06
N GLY A 103 -14.43 4.50 25.16
CA GLY A 103 -15.21 3.92 24.07
C GLY A 103 -14.70 2.55 23.63
N ILE A 104 -15.43 1.95 22.70
CA ILE A 104 -15.15 0.62 22.14
C ILE A 104 -14.94 0.78 20.64
N VAL A 105 -13.83 0.22 20.13
CA VAL A 105 -13.57 0.16 18.68
C VAL A 105 -14.00 -1.19 18.17
N ILE A 106 -14.88 -1.21 17.18
CA ILE A 106 -15.45 -2.42 16.60
C ILE A 106 -14.91 -2.59 15.18
N LEU A 107 -14.42 -3.78 14.86
CA LEU A 107 -14.05 -4.16 13.50
C LEU A 107 -15.28 -4.73 12.78
N ASN A 108 -15.93 -3.90 11.98
CA ASN A 108 -17.17 -4.28 11.28
C ASN A 108 -16.95 -5.36 10.21
N GLN A 109 -15.83 -5.29 9.48
CA GLN A 109 -15.54 -6.24 8.41
C GLN A 109 -14.03 -6.37 8.20
N CYS A 110 -13.58 -7.61 8.02
CA CYS A 110 -12.23 -7.93 7.56
C CYS A 110 -12.33 -8.88 6.38
N LYS A 111 -11.55 -8.64 5.31
CA LYS A 111 -11.47 -9.51 4.13
C LYS A 111 -10.02 -9.60 3.67
N ILE A 112 -9.57 -10.80 3.35
CA ILE A 112 -8.27 -11.04 2.72
C ILE A 112 -8.53 -11.22 1.24
N HIS A 113 -7.92 -10.36 0.43
CA HIS A 113 -7.91 -10.49 -1.02
C HIS A 113 -6.53 -10.98 -1.46
N LYS A 114 -6.49 -12.12 -2.14
CA LYS A 114 -5.27 -12.54 -2.83
C LYS A 114 -5.08 -11.61 -4.03
N MET A 115 -3.99 -10.83 -3.99
CA MET A 115 -3.55 -10.03 -5.12
C MET A 115 -2.46 -10.82 -5.84
N HIS A 116 -2.71 -11.14 -7.10
CA HIS A 116 -1.70 -11.79 -7.94
C HIS A 116 -0.62 -10.77 -8.33
N SER A 117 0.63 -11.17 -8.15
CA SER A 117 1.79 -10.40 -8.59
C SER A 117 1.92 -10.44 -10.12
N PHE A 118 2.72 -9.54 -10.67
CA PHE A 118 3.07 -9.56 -12.09
C PHE A 118 3.58 -10.94 -12.54
N LEU A 119 4.49 -11.55 -11.75
CA LEU A 119 5.04 -12.87 -12.05
C LEU A 119 3.99 -13.98 -11.98
N ASP A 120 2.98 -13.87 -11.09
CA ASP A 120 1.89 -14.86 -11.05
C ASP A 120 1.09 -14.88 -12.37
N TYR A 121 0.90 -13.72 -13.00
CA TYR A 121 0.25 -13.66 -14.32
C TYR A 121 1.13 -14.28 -15.40
N ILE A 122 2.43 -13.96 -15.44
CA ILE A 122 3.37 -14.52 -16.42
C ILE A 122 3.48 -16.05 -16.27
N MET A 123 3.67 -16.55 -15.04
CA MET A 123 3.68 -17.99 -14.76
C MET A 123 2.33 -18.67 -15.06
N GLY A 124 1.23 -17.92 -14.94
CA GLY A 124 -0.10 -18.36 -15.33
C GLY A 124 -0.34 -18.40 -16.85
N GLY A 125 0.65 -18.06 -17.67
CA GLY A 125 0.57 -18.08 -19.13
C GLY A 125 0.16 -16.75 -19.78
N CYS A 126 0.08 -15.66 -19.00
CA CYS A 126 -0.08 -14.33 -19.58
C CYS A 126 1.19 -13.94 -20.33
N GLN A 127 1.03 -13.49 -21.57
CA GLN A 127 2.11 -13.03 -22.44
C GLN A 127 2.07 -11.52 -22.60
N ILE A 128 3.22 -10.89 -22.79
CA ILE A 128 3.34 -9.48 -23.11
C ILE A 128 3.76 -9.34 -24.56
N GLN A 129 2.77 -9.08 -25.41
CA GLN A 129 3.03 -8.87 -26.84
C GLN A 129 3.71 -7.51 -27.05
N PHE A 130 4.92 -7.52 -27.60
CA PHE A 130 5.63 -6.31 -27.95
C PHE A 130 5.36 -5.91 -29.40
N THR A 131 4.89 -4.68 -29.61
CA THR A 131 4.64 -4.13 -30.96
C THR A 131 5.35 -2.79 -31.10
N VAL A 132 6.05 -2.60 -32.22
CA VAL A 132 6.76 -1.37 -32.53
C VAL A 132 6.26 -0.77 -33.82
N ALA A 133 6.03 0.55 -33.81
CA ALA A 133 5.82 1.36 -35.00
C ALA A 133 6.97 2.37 -35.11
N ILE A 134 7.62 2.41 -36.29
CA ILE A 134 8.77 3.27 -36.55
C ILE A 134 8.33 4.39 -37.48
N ASP A 135 8.69 5.62 -37.14
CA ASP A 135 8.41 6.79 -37.96
C ASP A 135 9.37 6.87 -39.16
N PHE A 136 8.85 6.63 -40.37
CA PHE A 136 9.57 6.78 -41.64
C PHE A 136 9.19 8.07 -42.40
N THR A 137 8.73 9.11 -41.72
CA THR A 137 8.45 10.42 -42.33
C THR A 137 9.73 11.12 -42.81
N ALA A 138 9.58 11.98 -43.82
CA ALA A 138 10.69 12.68 -44.47
C ALA A 138 11.49 13.62 -43.54
N SER A 139 10.92 14.05 -42.41
CA SER A 139 11.60 14.88 -41.41
C SER A 139 12.80 14.20 -40.76
N ASN A 140 12.88 12.86 -40.82
CA ASN A 140 14.03 12.09 -40.33
C ASN A 140 15.28 12.21 -41.23
N GLY A 141 15.14 12.78 -42.43
CA GLY A 141 16.22 12.93 -43.40
C GLY A 141 16.55 11.64 -44.17
N ASP A 142 17.33 11.78 -45.24
CA ASP A 142 17.78 10.66 -46.08
C ASP A 142 18.72 9.72 -45.28
N PRO A 143 18.43 8.42 -45.11
CA PRO A 143 19.25 7.48 -44.35
C PRO A 143 20.70 7.33 -44.84
N ARG A 144 21.03 7.82 -46.04
CA ARG A 144 22.41 7.85 -46.57
C ARG A 144 23.23 9.02 -46.03
N ASN A 145 22.57 10.01 -45.43
CA ASN A 145 23.20 11.18 -44.83
C ASN A 145 23.51 10.91 -43.36
N SER A 146 24.74 11.20 -42.92
CA SER A 146 25.19 11.04 -41.54
C SER A 146 24.40 11.85 -40.51
N CYS A 147 23.67 12.89 -40.93
CA CYS A 147 22.80 13.69 -40.07
C CYS A 147 21.36 13.15 -39.96
N SER A 148 21.00 12.08 -40.68
CA SER A 148 19.66 11.47 -40.60
C SER A 148 19.47 10.72 -39.28
N LEU A 149 18.24 10.78 -38.74
CA LEU A 149 17.85 9.98 -37.58
C LEU A 149 17.81 8.47 -37.89
N HIS A 150 17.68 8.12 -39.17
CA HIS A 150 17.72 6.74 -39.68
C HIS A 150 19.10 6.33 -40.20
N TYR A 151 20.12 7.17 -40.04
CA TYR A 151 21.47 6.83 -40.50
C TYR A 151 21.98 5.55 -39.81
N ILE A 152 22.57 4.65 -40.59
CA ILE A 152 23.14 3.38 -40.09
C ILE A 152 24.66 3.56 -40.04
N HIS A 153 25.16 3.94 -38.87
CA HIS A 153 26.60 4.09 -38.65
C HIS A 153 27.25 2.72 -38.38
N PRO A 154 28.45 2.43 -38.92
CA PRO A 154 29.09 1.10 -38.81
C PRO A 154 29.48 0.70 -37.38
N TYR A 155 29.62 1.65 -36.46
CA TYR A 155 30.09 1.40 -35.08
C TYR A 155 29.11 1.86 -33.99
N GLN A 156 28.03 2.57 -34.34
CA GLN A 156 27.14 3.15 -33.34
C GLN A 156 25.69 3.07 -33.80
N PRO A 157 24.76 2.57 -32.96
CA PRO A 157 23.34 2.57 -33.29
C PRO A 157 22.78 4.00 -33.30
N ASN A 158 21.80 4.26 -34.17
CA ASN A 158 20.97 5.47 -34.08
C ASN A 158 19.95 5.37 -32.95
N GLU A 159 19.23 6.45 -32.66
CA GLU A 159 18.31 6.52 -31.53
C GLU A 159 17.12 5.54 -31.66
N TYR A 160 16.63 5.29 -32.87
CA TYR A 160 15.60 4.26 -33.10
C TYR A 160 16.10 2.87 -32.74
N LEU A 161 17.31 2.53 -33.19
CA LEU A 161 17.91 1.22 -32.91
C LEU A 161 18.24 1.06 -31.42
N LYS A 162 18.74 2.11 -30.76
CA LYS A 162 18.95 2.12 -29.30
C LYS A 162 17.64 1.84 -28.54
N ALA A 163 16.56 2.51 -28.91
CA ALA A 163 15.25 2.33 -28.28
C ALA A 163 14.69 0.92 -28.51
N LEU A 164 14.79 0.42 -29.75
CA LEU A 164 14.38 -0.93 -30.12
C LEU A 164 15.10 -2.00 -29.29
N VAL A 165 16.43 -1.90 -29.18
CA VAL A 165 17.23 -2.85 -28.40
C VAL A 165 16.89 -2.74 -26.92
N ALA A 166 16.89 -1.53 -26.34
CA ALA A 166 16.66 -1.34 -24.91
C ALA A 166 15.30 -1.87 -24.43
N VAL A 167 14.24 -1.71 -25.23
CA VAL A 167 12.90 -2.21 -24.88
C VAL A 167 12.72 -3.66 -25.31
N GLY A 168 13.14 -4.01 -26.52
CA GLY A 168 13.01 -5.35 -27.08
C GLY A 168 13.77 -6.39 -26.27
N GLU A 169 14.97 -6.07 -25.78
CA GLU A 169 15.77 -6.98 -24.98
C GLU A 169 15.10 -7.40 -23.66
N ILE A 170 14.29 -6.50 -23.09
CA ILE A 170 13.53 -6.77 -21.86
C ILE A 170 12.23 -7.52 -22.23
N CYS A 171 11.49 -7.03 -23.22
CA CYS A 171 10.16 -7.54 -23.53
C CYS A 171 10.18 -8.93 -24.17
N GLN A 172 11.23 -9.28 -24.93
CA GLN A 172 11.33 -10.59 -25.61
C GLN A 172 11.20 -11.78 -24.67
N ASP A 173 11.61 -11.65 -23.40
CA ASP A 173 11.55 -12.73 -22.41
C ASP A 173 10.11 -13.03 -21.93
N TYR A 174 9.16 -12.14 -22.25
CA TYR A 174 7.76 -12.21 -21.80
C TYR A 174 6.79 -12.55 -22.93
N ASP A 175 7.29 -12.84 -24.13
CA ASP A 175 6.54 -13.30 -25.29
C ASP A 175 7.02 -14.72 -25.65
N ARG A 176 6.15 -15.74 -25.51
CA ARG A 176 6.52 -17.16 -25.69
C ARG A 176 5.75 -17.83 -26.83
#